data_AF-A0A522EAR6-F1
#
_entry.id   AF-A0A522EAR6-F1
#
_cell.length_a   1.000
_cell.length_b   1.000
_cell.length_c   1.000
_cell.angle_alpha   90.00
_cell.angle_beta   90.00
_cell.angle_gamma   90.00
#
_symmetry.space_group_name_H-M   'P 1'
#
loop_
_entity.id
_entity.type
_entity.pdbx_description
1 polymer ?
#
loop_
_entity_poly.entity_id
_entity_poly.type
_entity_poly.pdbx_seq_one_letter_code
_entity_poly.pdbx_strand_id
1 'polypeptide(L)'
;MKNWKKNFDSQQRIFYPFLVPFIKAMGLAQIIPKRRMMQLEEAINPFLRIRNRKIILYIRIYTLLVSASQFNEIGKKIKCRNILRVTSDVTRKSSFSDEKIAISRLHKLVLELIAIIDSKESNDPEAGHFKAKSQLAENICILRLMKI
;
A
#
# COMPACT_ATOMS: atom_id res chain seq x y z
N MET A 1 13.48 8.15 -31.54
CA MET A 1 14.74 7.86 -30.79
C MET A 1 15.16 8.93 -29.77
N LYS A 2 14.95 10.24 -29.99
CA LYS A 2 15.40 11.31 -29.04
C LYS A 2 14.72 11.29 -27.65
N ASN A 3 13.43 10.94 -27.54
CA ASN A 3 12.73 10.82 -26.24
C ASN A 3 13.14 9.58 -25.42
N TRP A 4 13.80 8.61 -26.06
CA TRP A 4 14.16 7.34 -25.42
C TRP A 4 15.42 7.48 -24.54
N LYS A 5 16.40 8.25 -25.02
CA LYS A 5 17.65 8.56 -24.29
C LYS A 5 17.38 9.31 -22.98
N LYS A 6 16.37 10.19 -22.98
CA LYS A 6 15.98 11.01 -21.83
C LYS A 6 15.35 10.19 -20.68
N ASN A 7 14.55 9.17 -21.02
CA ASN A 7 13.97 8.23 -20.03
C ASN A 7 15.01 7.23 -19.52
N PHE A 8 16.02 6.90 -20.33
CA PHE A 8 17.13 6.03 -19.94
C PHE A 8 18.02 6.73 -18.92
N ASP A 9 18.47 7.96 -19.18
CA ASP A 9 19.32 8.72 -18.25
C ASP A 9 18.63 9.03 -16.91
N SER A 10 17.30 9.22 -16.90
CA SER A 10 16.55 9.47 -15.66
C SER A 10 16.40 8.21 -14.80
N GLN A 11 16.23 7.03 -15.42
CA GLN A 11 16.14 5.75 -14.70
C GLN A 11 17.51 5.26 -14.22
N GLN A 12 18.59 5.50 -14.98
CA GLN A 12 19.95 5.16 -14.54
C GLN A 12 20.35 5.88 -13.24
N ARG A 13 19.95 7.15 -13.05
CA ARG A 13 20.28 7.91 -11.82
C ARG A 13 19.65 7.34 -10.55
N ILE A 14 18.54 6.62 -10.64
CA ILE A 14 17.84 6.06 -9.48
C ILE A 14 18.33 4.64 -9.18
N PHE A 15 18.63 3.86 -10.22
CA PHE A 15 18.98 2.44 -10.10
C PHE A 15 20.45 2.17 -9.80
N TYR A 16 21.38 2.90 -10.44
CA TYR A 16 22.81 2.66 -10.33
C TYR A 16 23.40 2.88 -8.92
N PRO A 17 22.94 3.83 -8.09
CA PRO A 17 23.48 4.02 -6.75
C PRO A 17 23.23 2.85 -5.80
N PHE A 18 22.21 2.03 -6.04
CA PHE A 18 21.86 0.90 -5.18
C PHE A 18 22.34 -0.44 -5.74
N LEU A 19 22.27 -0.63 -7.07
CA LEU A 19 22.65 -1.89 -7.69
C LEU A 19 24.18 -2.08 -7.74
N VAL A 20 24.93 -1.00 -7.96
CA VAL A 20 26.40 -1.05 -8.11
C VAL A 20 27.12 -1.41 -6.80
N PRO A 21 26.77 -0.85 -5.62
CA PRO A 21 27.36 -1.28 -4.36
C PRO A 21 27.03 -2.73 -4.00
N PHE A 22 25.81 -3.18 -4.30
CA PHE A 22 25.37 -4.54 -3.99
C PHE A 22 26.11 -5.60 -4.81
N ILE A 23 26.27 -5.36 -6.12
CA ILE A 23 27.04 -6.24 -7.02
C ILE A 23 28.52 -6.24 -6.65
N LYS A 24 29.06 -5.07 -6.26
CA LYS A 24 30.46 -4.93 -5.82
C LYS A 24 30.71 -5.62 -4.47
N ALA A 25 29.73 -5.61 -3.55
CA ALA A 25 29.79 -6.30 -2.26
C ALA A 25 29.74 -7.83 -2.40
N MET A 26 29.07 -8.36 -3.43
CA MET A 26 29.02 -9.81 -3.70
C MET A 26 30.27 -10.36 -4.43
N GLY A 27 31.32 -9.56 -4.64
CA GLY A 27 32.53 -10.00 -5.35
C GLY A 27 32.33 -10.27 -6.85
N LEU A 28 31.13 -10.04 -7.38
CA LEU A 28 30.76 -10.19 -8.78
C LEU A 28 31.12 -8.94 -9.58
N ALA A 29 32.34 -8.42 -9.39
CA ALA A 29 32.89 -7.32 -10.18
C ALA A 29 33.23 -7.74 -11.63
N GLN A 30 32.40 -8.59 -12.23
CA GLN A 30 32.45 -8.84 -13.66
C GLN A 30 31.73 -7.70 -14.34
N ILE A 31 32.40 -7.13 -15.34
CA ILE A 31 31.87 -6.10 -16.23
C ILE A 31 30.64 -6.71 -16.92
N ILE A 32 29.45 -6.51 -16.34
CA ILE A 32 28.20 -6.99 -16.92
C ILE A 32 28.03 -6.23 -18.24
N PRO A 33 28.00 -6.92 -19.40
CA PRO A 33 27.86 -6.22 -20.67
C PRO A 33 26.54 -5.45 -20.66
N LYS A 34 26.58 -4.19 -21.10
CA LYS A 34 25.47 -3.23 -21.04
C LYS A 34 24.12 -3.80 -21.54
N ARG A 35 24.17 -4.70 -22.52
CA ARG A 35 23.01 -5.40 -23.08
C ARG A 35 22.35 -6.38 -22.09
N ARG A 36 23.14 -7.12 -21.30
CA ARG A 36 22.61 -8.01 -20.23
C ARG A 36 22.04 -7.20 -19.08
N MET A 37 22.67 -6.08 -18.71
CA MET A 37 22.16 -5.19 -17.67
C MET A 37 20.81 -4.57 -18.08
N MET A 38 20.65 -4.18 -19.35
CA MET A 38 19.39 -3.67 -19.90
C MET A 38 18.28 -4.75 -19.90
N GLN A 39 18.60 -5.99 -20.28
CA GLN A 39 17.65 -7.11 -20.17
C GLN A 39 17.25 -7.40 -18.72
N LEU A 40 18.20 -7.27 -17.79
CA LEU A 40 17.92 -7.41 -16.36
C LEU A 40 17.00 -6.28 -15.87
N GLU A 41 17.25 -5.03 -16.27
CA GLU A 41 16.41 -3.89 -15.93
C GLU A 41 15.01 -4.04 -16.51
N GLU A 42 14.86 -4.44 -17.78
CA GLU A 42 13.56 -4.70 -18.40
C GLU A 42 12.80 -5.84 -17.69
N ALA A 43 13.51 -6.87 -17.26
CA ALA A 43 12.93 -7.96 -16.49
C ALA A 43 12.55 -7.54 -15.06
N ILE A 44 13.31 -6.65 -14.41
CA ILE A 44 13.08 -6.19 -13.03
C ILE A 44 11.99 -5.09 -12.95
N ASN A 45 11.89 -4.23 -13.96
CA ASN A 45 10.93 -3.12 -14.03
C ASN A 45 9.47 -3.53 -13.73
N PRO A 46 8.90 -4.61 -14.29
CA PRO A 46 7.55 -5.03 -13.95
C PRO A 46 7.39 -5.39 -12.46
N PHE A 47 8.39 -6.04 -11.85
CA PHE A 47 8.35 -6.37 -10.42
C PHE A 47 8.36 -5.12 -9.55
N LEU A 48 9.19 -4.12 -9.88
CA LEU A 48 9.19 -2.84 -9.17
C LEU A 48 7.89 -2.07 -9.35
N ARG A 49 7.30 -2.08 -10.55
CA ARG A 49 5.99 -1.46 -10.78
C ARG A 49 4.90 -2.13 -9.96
N ILE A 50 4.90 -3.46 -9.87
CA ILE A 50 3.94 -4.22 -9.04
C ILE A 50 4.15 -3.89 -7.56
N ARG A 51 5.41 -3.91 -7.08
CA ARG A 51 5.77 -3.54 -5.70
C ARG A 51 5.28 -2.13 -5.36
N ASN A 52 5.59 -1.15 -6.20
CA ASN A 52 5.18 0.24 -6.00
C ASN A 52 3.66 0.38 -5.98
N ARG A 53 2.93 -0.32 -6.86
CA ARG A 53 1.46 -0.30 -6.86
C ARG A 53 0.88 -0.88 -5.57
N LYS A 54 1.48 -1.93 -5.00
CA LYS A 54 1.07 -2.48 -3.70
C LYS A 54 1.33 -1.49 -2.56
N ILE A 55 2.51 -0.87 -2.53
CA ILE A 55 2.86 0.16 -1.55
C ILE A 55 1.85 1.31 -1.61
N ILE A 56 1.57 1.84 -2.82
CA ILE A 56 0.60 2.92 -3.02
C ILE A 56 -0.80 2.50 -2.55
N LEU A 57 -1.23 1.26 -2.83
CA LEU A 57 -2.52 0.76 -2.38
C LEU A 57 -2.63 0.77 -0.86
N TYR A 58 -1.64 0.23 -0.15
CA TYR A 58 -1.65 0.16 1.31
C TYR A 58 -1.52 1.55 1.96
N ILE A 59 -0.71 2.45 1.41
CA ILE A 59 -0.67 3.85 1.86
C ILE A 59 -2.05 4.48 1.72
N ARG A 60 -2.71 4.31 0.56
CA ARG A 60 -4.03 4.87 0.32
C ARG A 60 -5.06 4.34 1.32
N ILE A 61 -5.11 3.03 1.56
CA ILE A 61 -6.02 2.44 2.55
C ILE A 61 -5.73 2.98 3.94
N TYR A 62 -4.45 3.02 4.35
CA TYR A 62 -4.04 3.56 5.64
C TYR A 62 -4.47 5.02 5.83
N THR A 63 -4.22 5.89 4.86
CA THR A 63 -4.63 7.31 4.94
C THR A 63 -6.14 7.45 5.06
N LEU A 64 -6.92 6.63 4.34
CA LEU A 64 -8.38 6.63 4.46
C LEU A 64 -8.84 6.16 5.86
N LEU A 65 -8.23 5.12 6.42
CA LEU A 65 -8.54 4.65 7.77
C LEU A 65 -8.23 5.70 8.82
N VAL A 66 -7.04 6.32 8.77
CA VAL A 66 -6.67 7.42 9.68
C VAL A 66 -7.66 8.58 9.57
N SER A 67 -8.06 8.95 8.35
CA SER A 67 -9.06 10.01 8.14
C SER A 67 -10.40 9.62 8.76
N ALA A 68 -10.85 8.37 8.57
CA ALA A 68 -12.07 7.87 9.19
C ALA A 68 -11.99 7.91 10.73
N SER A 69 -10.88 7.46 11.31
CA SER A 69 -10.60 7.54 12.75
C SER A 69 -10.75 8.97 13.28
N GLN A 70 -10.13 9.94 12.61
CA GLN A 70 -10.23 11.37 12.98
C GLN A 70 -11.66 11.90 12.88
N PHE A 71 -12.41 11.57 11.81
CA PHE A 71 -13.80 12.00 11.71
C PHE A 71 -14.71 11.35 12.74
N ASN A 72 -14.40 10.13 13.16
CA ASN A 72 -15.12 9.47 14.25
C ASN A 72 -14.85 10.19 15.59
N GLU A 73 -13.58 10.50 15.89
CA GLU A 73 -13.20 11.23 17.11
C GLU A 73 -13.83 12.64 17.20
N ILE A 74 -13.98 13.33 16.06
CA ILE A 74 -14.63 14.65 15.98
C ILE A 74 -16.18 14.53 15.96
N GLY A 75 -16.74 13.33 16.02
CA GLY A 75 -18.20 13.10 16.01
C GLY A 75 -18.87 13.28 14.64
N LYS A 76 -18.10 13.40 13.54
CA LYS A 76 -18.60 13.58 12.17
C LYS A 76 -18.96 12.23 11.51
N LYS A 77 -19.98 11.55 12.07
CA LYS A 77 -20.43 10.19 11.66
C LYS A 77 -20.64 10.03 10.15
N ILE A 78 -21.32 10.98 9.49
CA ILE A 78 -21.58 10.92 8.03
C ILE A 78 -20.28 10.93 7.22
N LYS A 79 -19.33 11.81 7.58
CA LYS A 79 -18.03 11.89 6.86
C LYS A 79 -17.20 10.63 7.08
N CYS A 80 -17.17 10.15 8.32
CA CYS A 80 -16.50 8.90 8.66
C CYS A 80 -17.06 7.72 7.85
N ARG A 81 -18.39 7.56 7.83
CA ARG A 81 -19.09 6.54 7.04
C ARG A 81 -18.74 6.61 5.55
N ASN A 82 -18.74 7.81 4.96
CA ASN A 82 -18.43 7.98 3.55
C ASN A 82 -16.99 7.55 3.22
N ILE A 83 -16.03 7.88 4.08
CA ILE A 83 -14.63 7.46 3.90
C ILE A 83 -14.48 5.96 4.05
N LEU A 84 -15.13 5.34 5.03
CA LEU A 84 -15.11 3.88 5.16
C LEU A 84 -15.75 3.19 3.96
N ARG A 85 -16.83 3.75 3.37
CA ARG A 85 -17.40 3.24 2.12
C ARG A 85 -16.40 3.30 0.96
N VAL A 86 -15.69 4.42 0.80
CA VAL A 86 -14.60 4.53 -0.19
C VAL A 86 -13.51 3.49 0.07
N THR A 87 -13.16 3.28 1.35
CA THR A 87 -12.16 2.27 1.74
C THR A 87 -12.63 0.85 1.43
N SER A 88 -13.92 0.57 1.64
CA SER A 88 -14.57 -0.69 1.28
C SER A 88 -14.48 -0.93 -0.22
N ASP A 89 -14.78 0.08 -1.05
CA ASP A 89 -14.69 -0.04 -2.51
C ASP A 89 -13.26 -0.32 -2.98
N VAL A 90 -12.25 0.31 -2.36
CA VAL A 90 -10.83 0.07 -2.64
C VAL A 90 -10.41 -1.36 -2.25
N THR A 91 -10.95 -1.89 -1.15
CA THR A 91 -10.58 -3.22 -0.62
C THR A 91 -11.42 -4.38 -1.19
N ARG A 92 -12.56 -4.08 -1.84
CA ARG A 92 -13.51 -5.07 -2.37
C ARG A 92 -12.90 -5.97 -3.45
N LYS A 93 -11.97 -5.46 -4.25
CA LYS A 93 -11.31 -6.22 -5.32
C LYS A 93 -9.80 -6.15 -5.13
N SER A 94 -9.20 -7.26 -4.68
CA SER A 94 -7.74 -7.37 -4.67
C SER A 94 -7.21 -7.50 -6.09
N SER A 95 -6.41 -6.53 -6.53
CA SER A 95 -5.65 -6.61 -7.79
C SER A 95 -4.41 -7.49 -7.70
N PHE A 96 -4.06 -7.97 -6.50
CA PHE A 96 -2.82 -8.71 -6.23
C PHE A 96 -3.13 -10.06 -5.59
N SER A 97 -2.79 -11.15 -6.27
CA SER A 97 -3.09 -12.52 -5.83
C SER A 97 -2.45 -12.86 -4.49
N ASP A 98 -1.21 -12.40 -4.27
CA ASP A 98 -0.43 -12.64 -3.06
C ASP A 98 -0.87 -11.80 -1.85
N GLU A 99 -1.59 -10.69 -2.09
CA GLU A 99 -2.16 -9.84 -1.04
C GLU A 99 -3.63 -10.14 -0.76
N LYS A 100 -4.26 -11.08 -1.48
CA LYS A 100 -5.70 -11.34 -1.45
C LYS A 100 -6.22 -11.59 -0.03
N ILE A 101 -5.49 -12.35 0.79
CA ILE A 101 -5.89 -12.65 2.17
C ILE A 101 -5.87 -11.39 3.04
N ALA A 102 -4.80 -10.59 2.95
CA ALA A 102 -4.66 -9.37 3.74
C ALA A 102 -5.72 -8.33 3.35
N ILE A 103 -5.94 -8.12 2.05
CA ILE A 103 -6.96 -7.20 1.53
C ILE A 103 -8.37 -7.67 1.90
N SER A 104 -8.66 -8.97 1.84
CA SER A 104 -9.96 -9.50 2.26
C SER A 104 -10.21 -9.31 3.76
N ARG A 105 -9.19 -9.48 4.60
CA ARG A 105 -9.28 -9.18 6.04
C ARG A 105 -9.53 -7.69 6.28
N LEU A 106 -8.82 -6.81 5.59
CA LEU A 106 -9.05 -5.37 5.64
C LEU A 106 -10.48 -5.02 5.23
N HIS A 107 -10.98 -5.60 4.14
CA HIS A 107 -12.34 -5.38 3.67
C HIS A 107 -13.38 -5.75 4.75
N LYS A 108 -13.21 -6.92 5.38
CA LYS A 108 -14.09 -7.35 6.48
C LYS A 108 -14.06 -6.37 7.66
N LEU A 109 -12.88 -5.94 8.09
CA LEU A 109 -12.74 -4.95 9.16
C LEU A 109 -13.40 -3.61 8.81
N VAL A 110 -13.28 -3.16 7.57
CA VAL A 110 -13.93 -1.93 7.11
C VAL A 110 -15.45 -2.06 7.14
N LEU A 111 -16.01 -3.20 6.72
CA LEU A 111 -17.46 -3.44 6.82
C LEU A 111 -17.95 -3.46 8.27
N GLU A 112 -17.18 -4.06 9.18
CA GLU A 112 -17.47 -4.03 10.62
C GLU A 112 -17.44 -2.59 11.16
N LEU A 113 -16.46 -1.77 10.77
CA LEU A 113 -16.40 -0.36 11.14
C LEU A 113 -17.60 0.44 10.62
N ILE A 114 -18.07 0.17 9.39
CA ILE A 114 -19.28 0.81 8.84
C ILE A 114 -20.51 0.41 9.68
N ALA A 115 -20.64 -0.87 10.05
CA ALA A 115 -21.74 -1.35 10.86
C ALA A 115 -21.79 -0.66 12.24
N ILE A 116 -20.64 -0.44 12.87
CA ILE A 116 -20.51 0.28 14.14
C ILE A 116 -20.95 1.75 14.03
N ILE A 117 -20.71 2.41 12.89
CA ILE A 117 -21.19 3.79 12.69
C ILE A 117 -22.70 3.82 12.44
N ASP A 118 -23.21 2.80 11.75
CA ASP A 118 -24.61 2.73 11.32
C ASP A 118 -25.54 2.22 12.45
N SER A 119 -25.02 1.61 13.52
CA SER A 119 -25.80 1.29 14.71
C SER A 119 -26.30 2.56 15.41
N LYS A 120 -27.61 2.66 15.62
CA LYS A 120 -28.24 3.78 16.34
C LYS A 120 -27.72 3.84 17.77
N GLU A 121 -27.41 5.06 18.21
CA GLU A 121 -26.89 5.42 19.53
C GLU A 121 -27.47 4.59 20.68
N SER A 122 -26.70 3.61 21.14
CA SER A 122 -26.73 3.16 22.52
C SER A 122 -25.63 3.92 23.28
N ASN A 123 -25.86 4.17 24.56
CA ASN A 123 -24.85 4.65 25.52
C ASN A 123 -23.80 3.55 25.77
N ASP A 124 -23.26 2.98 24.69
CA ASP A 124 -22.57 1.71 24.70
C ASP A 124 -21.07 1.88 25.00
N PRO A 125 -20.47 1.00 25.82
CA PRO A 125 -19.02 0.90 26.00
C PRO A 125 -18.25 0.67 24.68
N GLU A 126 -18.96 0.37 23.59
CA GLU A 126 -18.44 0.04 22.25
C GLU A 126 -17.74 1.19 21.51
N ALA A 127 -17.71 2.42 22.05
CA ALA A 127 -16.77 3.45 21.58
C ALA A 127 -15.31 2.93 21.58
N GLY A 128 -14.99 1.93 22.42
CA GLY A 128 -13.72 1.19 22.40
C GLY A 128 -13.54 0.26 21.18
N HIS A 129 -14.60 -0.27 20.58
CA HIS A 129 -14.51 -1.21 19.46
C HIS A 129 -14.18 -0.55 18.13
N PHE A 130 -14.68 0.67 17.87
CA PHE A 130 -14.30 1.40 16.64
C PHE A 130 -12.80 1.68 16.62
N LYS A 131 -12.28 2.27 17.70
CA LYS A 131 -10.86 2.66 17.79
C LYS A 131 -9.95 1.43 17.69
N ALA A 132 -10.24 0.37 18.44
CA ALA A 132 -9.44 -0.86 18.39
C ALA A 132 -9.47 -1.55 17.01
N LYS A 133 -10.65 -1.62 16.35
CA LYS A 133 -10.76 -2.21 15.01
C LYS A 133 -10.10 -1.36 13.94
N SER A 134 -10.20 -0.03 14.05
CA SER A 134 -9.51 0.88 13.14
C SER A 134 -8.00 0.74 13.28
N GLN A 135 -7.48 0.73 14.52
CA GLN A 135 -6.06 0.47 14.80
C GLN A 135 -5.60 -0.89 14.27
N LEU A 136 -6.41 -1.94 14.40
CA LEU A 136 -6.08 -3.25 13.84
C LEU A 136 -5.97 -3.19 12.31
N ALA A 137 -6.89 -2.50 11.63
CA ALA A 137 -6.84 -2.31 10.19
C ALA A 137 -5.61 -1.49 9.76
N GLU A 138 -5.32 -0.40 10.48
CA GLU A 138 -4.13 0.43 10.29
C GLU A 138 -2.83 -0.38 10.46
N ASN A 139 -2.75 -1.21 11.51
CA ASN A 139 -1.60 -2.09 11.77
C ASN A 139 -1.40 -3.15 10.68
N ILE A 140 -2.48 -3.72 10.13
CA ILE A 140 -2.37 -4.62 8.97
C ILE A 140 -1.72 -3.87 7.81
N CYS A 141 -2.15 -2.64 7.50
CA CYS A 141 -1.52 -1.85 6.44
C CYS A 141 -0.03 -1.62 6.68
N ILE A 142 0.37 -1.22 7.90
CA ILE A 142 1.77 -0.98 8.26
C ILE A 142 2.61 -2.26 8.12
N LEU A 143 2.14 -3.39 8.66
CA LEU A 143 2.84 -4.67 8.57
C LEU A 143 3.01 -5.13 7.12
N ARG A 144 2.01 -4.89 6.26
CA ARG A 144 2.14 -5.20 4.83
C ARG A 144 3.14 -4.27 4.15
N LEU A 145 3.14 -2.97 4.46
CA LEU A 145 4.12 -2.03 3.94
C LEU A 145 5.57 -2.40 4.33
N MET A 146 5.79 -2.88 5.56
CA MET A 146 7.11 -3.34 6.00
C MET A 146 7.57 -4.63 5.30
N LYS A 147 6.62 -5.47 4.86
CA LYS A 147 6.92 -6.75 4.21
C LYS A 147 7.21 -6.61 2.70
N ILE A 148 6.59 -5.63 2.04
CA ILE A 148 6.66 -5.44 0.58
C ILE A 148 8.01 -4.86 0.15
#